data_AF-A0A2N2ILN3-F1
#
_entry.id   AF-A0A2N2ILN3-F1
#
_cell.length_a   1.000
_cell.length_b   1.000
_cell.length_c   1.000
_cell.angle_alpha   90.00
_cell.angle_beta   90.00
_cell.angle_gamma   90.00
#
_symmetry.space_group_name_H-M   'P 1'
#
loop_
_entity.id
_entity.type
_entity.pdbx_description
1 polymer ?
#
loop_
_entity_poly.entity_id
_entity_poly.type
_entity_poly.pdbx_seq_one_letter_code
_entity_poly.pdbx_strand_id
1 'polypeptide(L)'
;MILITPEISIDEALLEETFIRSPGPGGQNVNKVSTGVMLRFDLARCTTLPPAVRARLVALAKNRINAEGVLVIEAHAFRTQERNRSDARERLLDL
;
A
#
# COMPACT_ATOMS: atom_id res chain seq x y z
N MET A 1 -1.72 10.04 -11.17
CA MET A 1 -1.87 8.66 -11.70
C MET A 1 -0.53 7.96 -11.68
N ILE A 2 -0.50 6.70 -11.26
CA ILE A 2 0.69 5.85 -11.28
C ILE A 2 0.62 4.93 -12.50
N LEU A 3 1.58 5.06 -13.42
CA LEU A 3 1.66 4.21 -14.61
C LEU A 3 2.38 2.90 -14.27
N ILE A 4 1.73 1.78 -14.55
CA ILE A 4 2.30 0.43 -14.37
C ILE A 4 2.80 -0.08 -15.71
N THR A 5 1.98 0.09 -16.75
CA THR A 5 2.30 -0.21 -18.15
C THR A 5 1.70 0.89 -19.03
N PRO A 6 1.96 0.92 -20.35
CA PRO A 6 1.34 1.89 -21.26
C PRO A 6 -0.20 1.83 -21.26
N GLU A 7 -0.78 0.69 -20.87
CA GLU A 7 -2.22 0.43 -20.89
C GLU A 7 -2.84 0.34 -19.49
N ILE A 8 -2.01 0.26 -18.43
CA ILE A 8 -2.47 0.08 -17.04
C ILE A 8 -1.97 1.22 -16.17
N SER A 9 -2.91 1.95 -15.59
CA SER A 9 -2.65 3.01 -14.63
C SER A 9 -3.51 2.85 -13.38
N ILE A 10 -2.93 3.18 -12.24
CA ILE A 10 -3.65 3.28 -10.96
C ILE A 10 -3.94 4.76 -10.70
N ASP A 11 -5.20 5.09 -10.43
CA ASP A 11 -5.57 6.43 -10.01
C ASP A 11 -5.10 6.64 -8.57
N GLU A 12 -4.45 7.78 -8.30
CA GLU A 12 -4.01 8.12 -6.95
C GLU A 12 -5.19 8.40 -6.01
N ALA A 13 -6.37 8.75 -6.55
CA ALA A 13 -7.59 8.90 -5.77
C ALA A 13 -8.10 7.57 -5.17
N LEU A 14 -7.64 6.43 -5.68
CA LEU A 14 -7.93 5.10 -5.13
C LEU A 14 -6.91 4.67 -4.06
N LEU A 15 -5.87 5.47 -3.84
CA LEU A 15 -4.82 5.22 -2.86
C LEU A 15 -5.01 6.15 -1.67
N GLU A 16 -5.14 5.56 -0.49
CA GLU A 16 -5.18 6.29 0.78
C GLU A 16 -3.95 5.94 1.61
N GLU A 17 -3.22 6.96 2.06
CA GLU A 17 -2.01 6.82 2.86
C GLU A 17 -2.28 7.31 4.27
N THR A 18 -2.20 6.40 5.25
CA THR A 18 -2.37 6.72 6.67
C THR A 18 -1.05 6.51 7.41
N PHE A 19 -0.66 7.46 8.27
CA PHE A 19 0.54 7.31 9.09
C PHE A 19 0.24 6.50 10.35
N ILE A 20 1.00 5.43 10.53
CA ILE A 20 0.86 4.52 11.65
C ILE A 20 2.11 4.52 12.52
N ARG A 21 1.96 4.05 13.76
CA ARG A 21 3.12 3.81 14.62
C ARG A 21 3.87 2.58 14.12
N SER A 22 5.17 2.71 13.95
CA SER A 22 6.04 1.60 13.58
C SER A 22 6.13 0.62 14.75
N PRO A 23 5.84 -0.69 14.58
CA PRO A 23 5.98 -1.67 15.63
C PRO A 23 7.47 -1.90 15.94
N GLY A 24 7.88 -1.74 17.20
CA GLY A 24 9.25 -2.02 17.63
C GLY A 24 9.41 -2.02 19.16
N PRO A 25 10.32 -2.84 19.72
CA PRO A 25 10.59 -2.86 21.16
C PRO A 25 11.12 -1.49 21.61
N GLY A 26 10.46 -0.91 22.61
CA GLY A 26 10.63 0.48 23.03
C GLY A 26 12.05 0.82 23.50
N GLY A 27 12.82 1.48 22.64
CA GLY A 27 13.98 2.29 23.03
C GLY A 27 13.59 3.77 23.20
N GLN A 28 14.45 4.56 23.85
CA GLN A 28 14.20 5.97 24.26
C GLN A 28 13.68 6.91 23.16
N ASN A 29 13.83 6.59 21.87
CA ASN A 29 13.35 7.41 20.75
C ASN A 29 12.30 6.71 19.85
N VAL A 30 11.92 5.46 20.12
CA VAL A 30 11.01 4.65 19.27
C VAL A 30 9.54 5.09 19.41
N ASN A 31 9.17 5.74 20.52
CA ASN A 31 7.77 5.99 20.88
C ASN A 31 7.16 7.31 20.38
N LYS A 32 7.91 8.18 19.66
CA LYS A 32 7.46 9.58 19.46
C LYS A 32 7.04 9.98 18.05
N VAL A 33 7.37 9.22 17.00
CA VAL A 33 7.00 9.59 15.62
C VAL A 33 6.30 8.42 14.93
N SER A 34 5.09 8.64 14.43
CA SER A 34 4.37 7.75 13.51
C SER A 34 5.08 7.74 12.16
N THR A 35 6.22 7.05 12.07
CA THR A 35 7.01 6.97 10.83
C THR A 35 6.47 5.95 9.85
N GLY A 36 5.68 4.98 10.32
CA GLY A 36 5.10 3.93 9.49
C GLY A 36 4.01 4.49 8.58
N VAL A 37 3.84 3.85 7.43
CA VAL A 37 2.83 4.19 6.43
C VAL A 37 1.98 2.95 6.17
N MET A 38 0.66 3.11 6.25
CA MET A 38 -0.32 2.16 5.78
C MET A 38 -0.92 2.71 4.48
N LEU A 39 -0.67 2.02 3.38
CA LEU A 39 -1.24 2.30 2.07
C LEU A 39 -2.45 1.40 1.87
N ARG A 40 -3.60 2.00 1.58
CA ARG A 40 -4.86 1.31 1.26
C ARG A 40 -5.16 1.54 -0.21
N PHE A 41 -5.41 0.48 -0.94
CA PHE A 41 -5.81 0.54 -2.35
C PHE A 41 -7.18 -0.10 -2.52
N ASP A 42 -8.16 0.70 -2.95
CA ASP A 42 -9.52 0.24 -3.20
C ASP A 42 -9.63 -0.49 -4.55
N LEU A 43 -9.38 -1.80 -4.53
CA LEU A 43 -9.48 -2.65 -5.72
C LEU A 43 -10.92 -2.85 -6.18
N ALA A 44 -11.89 -2.75 -5.27
CA ALA A 44 -13.31 -2.92 -5.59
C ALA A 44 -13.82 -1.76 -6.47
N ARG A 45 -13.35 -0.54 -6.21
CA ARG A 45 -13.68 0.65 -7.03
C ARG A 45 -12.77 0.86 -8.24
N CYS A 46 -11.67 0.12 -8.33
CA CYS A 46 -10.75 0.25 -9.45
C CYS A 46 -11.33 -0.33 -10.75
N THR A 47 -11.64 0.56 -11.70
CA THR A 47 -12.14 0.21 -13.04
C THR A 47 -11.04 0.22 -14.12
N THR A 48 -9.86 0.75 -13.80
CA THR A 48 -8.73 0.86 -14.74
C THR A 48 -7.94 -0.43 -14.88
N LEU A 49 -8.06 -1.37 -13.92
CA LEU A 49 -7.40 -2.66 -13.97
C LEU A 49 -8.20 -3.66 -14.82
N PRO A 50 -7.60 -4.29 -15.85
CA PRO A 50 -8.24 -5.38 -16.58
C PRO A 50 -8.69 -6.52 -15.65
N PRO A 51 -9.81 -7.21 -15.91
CA PRO A 51 -10.34 -8.25 -15.02
C PRO A 51 -9.34 -9.37 -14.71
N ALA A 52 -8.51 -9.77 -15.68
CA ALA A 52 -7.47 -10.77 -15.50
C ALA A 52 -6.34 -10.30 -14.57
N VAL A 53 -5.94 -9.03 -14.67
CA VAL A 53 -4.92 -8.42 -13.81
C VAL A 53 -5.45 -8.29 -12.39
N ARG A 54 -6.69 -7.80 -12.24
CA ARG A 54 -7.36 -7.71 -10.94
C ARG A 54 -7.46 -9.08 -10.27
N ALA A 55 -7.85 -10.12 -10.99
CA ALA A 55 -7.94 -11.47 -10.45
C ALA A 55 -6.58 -12.02 -9.99
N ARG A 56 -5.50 -11.77 -10.76
CA ARG A 56 -4.12 -12.13 -10.38
C ARG A 56 -3.67 -11.39 -9.12
N LEU A 57 -3.91 -10.09 -9.06
CA LEU A 57 -3.57 -9.26 -7.89
C LEU A 57 -4.31 -9.74 -6.64
N VAL A 58 -5.60 -10.08 -6.75
CA VAL A 58 -6.38 -10.67 -5.66
C VAL A 58 -5.80 -12.01 -5.21
N ALA A 59 -5.37 -12.86 -6.14
CA ALA A 59 -4.76 -14.14 -5.80
C ALA A 59 -3.41 -13.99 -5.08
N LEU A 60 -2.56 -13.06 -5.52
CA LEU A 60 -1.24 -12.79 -4.94
C LEU A 60 -1.36 -12.11 -3.56
N ALA A 61 -2.27 -11.16 -3.44
CA ALA A 61 -2.44 -10.35 -2.25
C ALA A 61 -3.61 -10.80 -1.36
N LYS A 62 -4.10 -12.04 -1.52
CA LYS A 62 -5.29 -12.55 -0.81
C LYS A 62 -5.27 -12.33 0.71
N ASN A 63 -4.09 -12.45 1.32
CA ASN A 63 -3.91 -12.29 2.77
C ASN A 63 -3.81 -10.82 3.23
N ARG A 64 -3.76 -9.89 2.27
CA ARG A 64 -3.62 -8.44 2.47
C ARG A 64 -4.87 -7.68 2.06
N ILE A 65 -5.90 -8.37 1.52
CA ILE A 65 -7.15 -7.77 1.07
C ILE A 65 -8.22 -8.00 2.13
N ASN A 66 -8.91 -6.94 2.54
CA ASN A 66 -10.02 -7.04 3.49
C ASN A 66 -11.33 -7.49 2.79
N ALA A 67 -12.38 -7.73 3.58
CA ALA A 67 -13.69 -8.16 3.07
C ALA A 67 -14.36 -7.15 2.11
N GLU A 68 -13.94 -5.88 2.15
CA GLU A 68 -14.44 -4.81 1.29
C GLU A 68 -13.69 -4.73 -0.06
N GLY A 69 -12.69 -5.59 -0.27
CA GLY A 69 -11.85 -5.55 -1.47
C GLY A 69 -10.79 -4.45 -1.43
N VAL A 70 -10.39 -3.99 -0.24
CA VAL A 70 -9.30 -3.03 -0.06
C VAL A 70 -8.01 -3.78 0.24
N LEU A 71 -7.00 -3.58 -0.60
CA LEU A 71 -5.64 -4.06 -0.38
C LEU A 71 -4.94 -3.14 0.62
N VAL A 72 -4.38 -3.71 1.68
CA VAL A 72 -3.64 -2.98 2.71
C VAL A 72 -2.17 -3.37 2.68
N ILE A 73 -1.28 -2.37 2.56
CA ILE A 73 0.16 -2.53 2.58
C ILE A 73 0.73 -1.68 3.71
N GLU A 74 1.46 -2.29 4.63
CA GLU A 74 2.12 -1.60 5.73
C GLU A 74 3.64 -1.53 5.48
N ALA A 75 4.21 -0.34 5.64
CA ALA A 75 5.62 -0.04 5.46
C ALA A 75 6.14 0.71 6.70
N HIS A 76 7.10 0.11 7.39
CA HIS A 76 7.69 0.68 8.61
C HIS A 76 9.18 0.31 8.75
N ALA A 77 9.82 -0.10 7.65
CA ALA A 77 11.21 -0.52 7.63
C ALA A 77 12.18 0.65 7.86
N PHE A 78 11.75 1.88 7.60
CA PHE A 78 12.60 3.07 7.63
C PHE A 78 12.25 4.04 8.77
N ARG A 79 13.22 4.88 9.13
CA ARG A 79 13.09 5.91 10.16
C ARG A 79 12.35 7.17 9.70
N THR A 80 12.00 7.29 8.43
CA THR A 80 11.33 8.47 7.86
C THR A 80 10.04 8.07 7.14
N GLN A 81 9.01 8.90 7.26
CA GLN A 81 7.72 8.69 6.60
C GLN A 81 7.85 8.62 5.08
N GLU A 82 8.67 9.49 4.48
CA GLU A 82 8.88 9.54 3.03
C GLU A 82 9.45 8.23 2.47
N ARG A 83 10.41 7.62 3.17
CA ARG A 83 10.98 6.33 2.75
C ARG A 83 9.98 5.19 2.92
N ASN A 84 9.20 5.20 4.00
CA ASN A 84 8.13 4.22 4.19
C ASN A 84 6.99 4.40 3.17
N ARG A 85 6.68 5.62 2.75
CA ARG A 85 5.71 5.91 1.68
C ARG A 85 6.18 5.33 0.35
N SER A 86 7.45 5.53 0.03
CA SER A 86 8.06 4.97 -1.18
C SER A 86 8.07 3.44 -1.16
N ASP A 87 8.47 2.83 -0.04
CA ASP A 87 8.44 1.38 0.18
C ASP A 87 7.02 0.79 0.04
N ALA A 88 6.00 1.45 0.59
CA ALA A 88 4.61 1.01 0.45
C ALA A 88 4.16 1.00 -1.01
N ARG A 89 4.54 2.03 -1.78
CA ARG A 89 4.24 2.13 -3.22
C ARG A 89 5.00 1.09 -4.03
N GLU A 90 6.29 0.91 -3.77
CA GLU A 90 7.09 -0.13 -4.45
C GLU A 90 6.51 -1.52 -4.22
N ARG A 91 6.08 -1.84 -2.99
CA ARG A 91 5.39 -3.11 -2.69
C ARG A 91 4.05 -3.28 -3.38
N LEU A 92 3.35 -2.18 -3.71
CA LEU A 92 2.14 -2.24 -4.52
C LEU A 92 2.48 -2.57 -5.98
N LEU A 93 3.58 -2.00 -6.50
CA LEU A 93 4.02 -2.18 -7.89
C LEU A 93 4.67 -3.55 -8.15
N ASP A 94 5.22 -4.19 -7.12
CA ASP A 94 5.85 -5.52 -7.19
C ASP A 94 4.83 -6.68 -7.27
N LEU A 95 3.56 -6.44 -6.93
CA LEU A 95 2.47 -7.42 -6.98
C LEU A 95 1.93 -7.62 -8.41
#